data_AF-A0A7J6LXX0-F1
#
_entry.id   AF-A0A7J6LXX0-F1
#
_cell.length_a   1.000
_cell.length_b   1.000
_cell.length_c   1.000
_cell.angle_alpha   90.00
_cell.angle_beta   90.00
_cell.angle_gamma   90.00
#
_symmetry.space_group_name_H-M   'P 1'
#
loop_
_entity.id
_entity.type
_entity.pdbx_description
1 polymer ?
#
loop_
_entity_poly.entity_id
_entity_poly.type
_entity_poly.pdbx_seq_one_letter_code
_entity_poly.pdbx_strand_id
1 'polypeptide(L)'
;MVVKNRKPAAAAETAASVGGAAGGSAVPRGLEGVYNCWIEPHLEALMPYIRAAVPIIESIVKKMQAIYLQYIKPNWHDGLGDFCFAVLLLFFGGQFALTILAWGAFQQAGGGMIKRAWKELNTEYVDSMRKLQEDPEAKALFDQDKDGEVSIGEVATAVSSVIGADTPEEKQKARRMIGATMRCVDPNRLLDAITGFWAGLVAVIAALRSQLAACVSVGASIGQKGAEYAKDYLEKPLYEKFPDYKDWVDAGLRAGCSLIGILVSLFMARIVTAFNCAIKGAQKLAGIAIKKAHEAGYLTNVKDNGSKVQALAMGLTAVGLWYQFSSGFSCPTLLKLVLFPLLISENILTLIAAM
;
A
#
# COMPACT_ATOMS: atom_id res chain seq x y z
N MET A 1 -15.72 0.06 36.09
CA MET A 1 -15.45 1.45 35.64
C MET A 1 -16.25 1.70 34.37
N VAL A 2 -17.29 2.52 34.47
CA VAL A 2 -18.23 2.82 33.38
C VAL A 2 -17.60 3.87 32.47
N VAL A 3 -17.17 3.46 31.28
CA VAL A 3 -16.66 4.40 30.26
C VAL A 3 -17.88 5.04 29.59
N LYS A 4 -18.13 6.30 29.97
CA LYS A 4 -19.14 7.18 29.35
C LYS A 4 -18.80 7.40 27.88
N ASN A 5 -19.68 6.94 26.98
CA ASN A 5 -19.70 7.26 25.56
C ASN A 5 -19.72 8.79 25.36
N ARG A 6 -18.60 9.37 24.91
CA ARG A 6 -18.58 10.73 24.35
C ARG A 6 -19.03 10.67 22.90
N LYS A 7 -20.19 11.29 22.66
CA LYS A 7 -20.77 11.64 21.37
C LYS A 7 -19.74 12.47 20.56
N PRO A 8 -19.37 12.11 19.33
CA PRO A 8 -18.55 12.99 18.50
C PRO A 8 -19.37 14.21 18.08
N ALA A 9 -18.75 15.38 18.23
CA ALA A 9 -19.30 16.67 17.84
C ALA A 9 -19.51 16.72 16.32
N ALA A 10 -20.67 17.23 15.92
CA ALA A 10 -21.00 17.55 14.55
C ALA A 10 -20.01 18.60 14.01
N ALA A 11 -19.22 18.21 13.02
CA ALA A 11 -18.51 19.16 12.17
C ALA A 11 -19.56 19.82 11.26
N ALA A 12 -19.62 21.14 11.31
CA ALA A 12 -20.52 21.96 10.52
C ALA A 12 -20.20 21.79 9.01
N GLU A 13 -21.19 21.34 8.26
CA GLU A 13 -21.23 21.42 6.80
C GLU A 13 -21.44 22.89 6.40
N THR A 14 -20.38 23.56 5.95
CA THR A 14 -20.51 24.77 5.13
C THR A 14 -20.78 24.35 3.69
N ALA A 15 -22.06 24.17 3.36
CA ALA A 15 -22.55 24.04 2.00
C ALA A 15 -22.42 25.40 1.29
N ALA A 16 -21.38 25.58 0.48
CA ALA A 16 -21.31 26.66 -0.51
C ALA A 16 -21.83 26.13 -1.85
N SER A 17 -23.09 26.42 -2.14
CA SER A 17 -23.68 26.30 -3.47
C SER A 17 -23.12 27.41 -4.37
N VAL A 18 -22.39 27.04 -5.43
CA VAL A 18 -22.11 27.96 -6.55
C VAL A 18 -22.46 27.27 -7.87
N GLY A 19 -23.66 27.62 -8.34
CA GLY A 19 -23.99 27.97 -9.72
C GLY A 19 -23.46 27.13 -10.87
N GLY A 20 -24.37 26.36 -11.49
CA GLY A 20 -24.20 25.89 -12.86
C GLY A 20 -24.18 27.06 -13.85
N ALA A 21 -23.23 27.01 -14.79
CA ALA A 21 -23.25 27.78 -16.03
C ALA A 21 -22.78 26.86 -17.16
N ALA A 22 -23.68 26.58 -18.08
CA ALA A 22 -23.39 25.95 -19.36
C ALA A 22 -22.77 26.99 -20.31
N GLY A 23 -21.79 26.56 -21.12
CA GLY A 23 -21.44 27.20 -22.39
C GLY A 23 -20.07 27.90 -22.45
N GLY A 24 -19.15 27.31 -23.21
CA GLY A 24 -17.95 27.98 -23.75
C GLY A 24 -16.65 27.70 -23.00
N SER A 25 -15.96 26.62 -23.37
CA SER A 25 -14.65 26.23 -22.83
C SER A 25 -13.51 27.11 -23.38
N ALA A 26 -13.41 28.35 -22.92
CA ALA A 26 -12.16 29.07 -22.94
C ALA A 26 -11.41 28.73 -21.65
N VAL A 27 -10.21 28.17 -21.74
CA VAL A 27 -9.30 28.03 -20.59
C VAL A 27 -9.18 29.43 -19.97
N PRO A 28 -9.41 29.61 -18.65
CA PRO A 28 -9.29 30.92 -18.02
C PRO A 28 -7.90 31.47 -18.29
N ARG A 29 -7.79 32.62 -18.96
CA ARG A 29 -6.50 33.27 -19.36
C ARG A 29 -5.49 33.44 -18.20
N GLY A 30 -5.90 33.30 -16.95
CA GLY A 30 -5.01 33.32 -15.77
C GLY A 30 -4.24 32.01 -15.52
N LEU A 31 -4.72 30.86 -15.98
CA LEU A 31 -4.07 29.55 -15.72
C LEU A 31 -2.89 29.27 -16.67
N GLU A 32 -2.91 29.84 -17.87
CA GLU A 32 -1.80 29.70 -18.84
C GLU A 32 -0.49 30.26 -18.29
N GLY A 33 -0.54 31.36 -17.53
CA GLY A 33 0.64 31.94 -16.88
C GLY A 33 1.25 31.05 -15.80
N VAL A 34 0.41 30.38 -15.00
CA VAL A 34 0.87 29.47 -13.94
C VAL A 34 1.47 28.19 -14.54
N TYR A 35 0.82 27.64 -15.56
CA TYR A 35 1.31 26.44 -16.25
C TYR A 35 2.69 26.66 -16.88
N ASN A 36 2.84 27.73 -17.66
CA ASN A 36 4.10 28.04 -18.35
C ASN A 36 5.22 28.41 -17.37
N CYS A 37 4.91 29.10 -16.26
CA CYS A 37 5.94 29.60 -15.36
C CYS A 37 6.42 28.57 -14.33
N TRP A 38 5.54 27.68 -13.85
CA TRP A 38 5.87 26.75 -12.78
C TRP A 38 5.95 25.28 -13.22
N ILE A 39 5.02 24.83 -14.05
CA ILE A 39 4.88 23.41 -14.37
C ILE A 39 5.84 23.02 -15.49
N GLU A 40 5.90 23.81 -16.57
CA GLU A 40 6.75 23.55 -17.74
C GLU A 40 8.23 23.29 -17.38
N PRO A 41 8.93 24.13 -16.60
CA PRO A 41 10.35 23.90 -16.30
C PRO A 41 10.61 22.64 -15.46
N HIS A 42 9.72 22.32 -14.50
CA HIS A 42 9.86 21.10 -13.70
C HIS A 42 9.53 19.84 -14.51
N LEU A 43 8.56 19.95 -15.41
CA LEU A 43 8.17 18.86 -16.30
C LEU A 43 9.29 18.59 -17.31
N GLU A 44 9.89 19.62 -17.91
CA GLU A 44 11.06 19.50 -18.78
C GLU A 44 12.26 18.86 -18.05
N ALA A 45 12.49 19.20 -16.78
CA ALA A 45 13.53 18.57 -15.96
C ALA A 45 13.26 17.07 -15.69
N LEU A 46 11.98 16.67 -15.58
CA LEU A 46 11.56 15.28 -15.34
C LEU A 46 11.45 14.44 -16.62
N MET A 47 11.20 15.07 -17.76
CA MET A 47 11.04 14.42 -19.07
C MET A 47 12.13 13.41 -19.44
N PRO A 48 13.45 13.66 -19.26
CA PRO A 48 14.46 12.65 -19.59
C PRO A 48 14.33 11.38 -18.73
N TYR A 49 13.98 11.52 -17.45
CA TYR A 49 13.77 10.38 -16.56
C TYR A 49 12.50 9.60 -16.93
N ILE A 50 11.41 10.31 -17.28
CA ILE A 50 10.17 9.69 -17.74
C ILE A 50 10.43 8.94 -19.06
N ARG A 51 11.09 9.58 -20.03
CA ARG A 51 11.48 8.95 -21.31
C ARG A 51 12.33 7.70 -21.10
N ALA A 52 13.26 7.72 -20.14
CA ALA A 52 14.07 6.55 -19.81
C ALA A 52 13.28 5.44 -19.10
N ALA A 53 12.29 5.81 -18.28
CA ALA A 53 11.48 4.86 -17.51
C ALA A 53 10.39 4.17 -18.36
N VAL A 54 9.77 4.87 -19.31
CA VAL A 54 8.69 4.34 -20.16
C VAL A 54 9.04 3.01 -20.83
N PRO A 55 10.15 2.85 -21.58
CA PRO A 55 10.45 1.57 -22.24
C PRO A 55 10.75 0.45 -21.24
N ILE A 56 11.31 0.78 -20.07
CA ILE A 56 11.55 -0.18 -19.00
C ILE A 56 10.20 -0.67 -18.47
N ILE A 57 9.29 0.24 -18.13
CA ILE A 57 7.95 -0.08 -17.64
C ILE A 57 7.18 -0.89 -18.69
N GLU A 58 7.16 -0.47 -19.95
CA GLU A 58 6.50 -1.21 -21.02
C GLU A 58 7.07 -2.62 -21.18
N SER A 59 8.40 -2.77 -21.15
CA SER A 59 9.04 -4.08 -21.28
C SER A 59 8.69 -4.99 -20.11
N ILE A 60 8.60 -4.45 -18.89
CA ILE A 60 8.21 -5.17 -17.68
C ILE A 60 6.73 -5.56 -17.78
N VAL A 61 5.86 -4.63 -18.15
CA VAL A 61 4.41 -4.88 -18.29
C VAL A 61 4.17 -5.93 -19.35
N LYS A 62 4.78 -5.83 -20.53
CA LYS A 62 4.66 -6.83 -21.62
C LYS A 62 5.17 -8.20 -21.17
N LYS A 63 6.34 -8.27 -20.50
CA LYS A 63 6.87 -9.54 -19.96
C LYS A 63 5.96 -10.12 -18.87
N MET A 64 5.49 -9.30 -17.94
CA MET A 64 4.59 -9.74 -16.87
C MET A 64 3.24 -10.17 -17.44
N GLN A 65 2.70 -9.47 -18.43
CA GLN A 65 1.46 -9.83 -19.11
C GLN A 65 1.62 -11.13 -19.89
N ALA A 66 2.75 -11.33 -20.59
CA ALA A 66 3.04 -12.58 -21.29
C ALA A 66 3.14 -13.76 -20.30
N ILE A 67 3.88 -13.58 -19.20
CA ILE A 67 3.98 -14.60 -18.14
C ILE A 67 2.61 -14.87 -17.53
N TYR A 68 1.84 -13.82 -17.25
CA TYR A 68 0.51 -13.92 -16.68
C TYR A 68 -0.43 -14.69 -17.60
N LEU A 69 -0.49 -14.34 -18.89
CA LEU A 69 -1.37 -15.01 -19.84
C LEU A 69 -0.94 -16.45 -20.15
N GLN A 70 0.38 -16.73 -20.19
CA GLN A 70 0.91 -18.03 -20.57
C GLN A 70 0.92 -19.04 -19.42
N TYR A 71 1.33 -18.62 -18.21
CA TYR A 71 1.55 -19.54 -17.09
C TYR A 71 0.50 -19.40 -15.99
N ILE A 72 0.06 -18.18 -15.71
CA ILE A 72 -0.80 -17.90 -14.56
C ILE A 72 -2.26 -18.15 -14.94
N LYS A 73 -2.80 -17.39 -15.90
CA LYS A 73 -4.20 -17.42 -16.33
C LYS A 73 -4.75 -18.83 -16.61
N PRO A 74 -4.08 -19.73 -17.37
CA PRO A 74 -4.63 -21.06 -17.64
C PRO A 74 -4.68 -21.96 -16.40
N ASN A 75 -3.83 -21.72 -15.41
CA ASN A 75 -3.77 -22.50 -14.17
C ASN A 75 -4.43 -21.78 -12.98
N TRP A 76 -4.97 -20.57 -13.19
CA TRP A 76 -5.51 -19.74 -12.13
C TRP A 76 -6.99 -20.06 -11.92
N HIS A 77 -7.29 -20.77 -10.84
CA HIS A 77 -8.66 -20.95 -10.39
C HIS A 77 -9.12 -19.74 -9.56
N ASP A 78 -10.37 -19.33 -9.76
CA ASP A 78 -11.04 -18.30 -8.96
C ASP A 78 -11.03 -18.71 -7.47
N GLY A 79 -10.10 -18.12 -6.71
CA GLY A 79 -9.88 -18.37 -5.29
C GLY A 79 -8.51 -18.90 -4.91
N LEU A 80 -7.68 -19.34 -5.87
CA LEU A 80 -6.31 -19.81 -5.55
C LEU A 80 -5.46 -18.67 -4.96
N GLY A 81 -5.58 -17.46 -5.51
CA GLY A 81 -4.90 -16.28 -4.97
C GLY A 81 -5.28 -15.95 -3.53
N ASP A 82 -6.59 -15.97 -3.23
CA ASP A 82 -7.09 -15.72 -1.88
C ASP A 82 -6.67 -16.83 -0.90
N PHE A 83 -6.63 -18.07 -1.37
CA PHE A 83 -6.13 -19.22 -0.59
C PHE A 83 -4.64 -19.06 -0.29
N CYS A 84 -3.81 -18.81 -1.30
CA CYS A 84 -2.37 -18.58 -1.13
C CYS A 84 -2.11 -17.40 -0.19
N PHE A 85 -2.84 -16.30 -0.34
CA PHE A 85 -2.74 -15.15 0.55
C PHE A 85 -3.16 -15.48 1.99
N ALA A 86 -4.23 -16.26 2.17
CA ALA A 86 -4.66 -16.71 3.49
C ALA A 86 -3.61 -17.62 4.17
N VAL A 87 -3.01 -18.55 3.42
CA VAL A 87 -1.92 -19.42 3.88
C VAL A 87 -0.68 -18.59 4.22
N LEU A 88 -0.32 -17.62 3.37
CA LEU A 88 0.80 -16.71 3.61
C LEU A 88 0.61 -15.90 4.91
N LEU A 89 -0.57 -15.31 5.11
CA LEU A 89 -0.90 -14.62 6.36
C LEU A 89 -0.90 -15.54 7.58
N LEU A 90 -1.41 -16.77 7.42
CA LEU A 90 -1.57 -17.73 8.51
C LEU A 90 -0.23 -18.27 9.01
N PHE A 91 0.71 -18.56 8.11
CA PHE A 91 1.97 -19.24 8.44
C PHE A 91 3.21 -18.35 8.37
N PHE A 92 3.14 -17.19 7.70
CA PHE A 92 4.30 -16.32 7.47
C PHE A 92 4.04 -14.84 7.78
N GLY A 93 2.87 -14.51 8.36
CA GLY A 93 2.50 -13.13 8.67
C GLY A 93 3.49 -12.39 9.56
N GLY A 94 4.13 -13.08 10.51
CA GLY A 94 5.13 -12.50 11.42
C GLY A 94 6.46 -12.09 10.75
N GLN A 95 6.74 -12.54 9.52
CA GLN A 95 7.88 -12.08 8.73
C GLN A 95 7.60 -10.76 8.00
N PHE A 96 6.33 -10.45 7.73
CA PHE A 96 5.88 -9.29 6.95
C PHE A 96 5.07 -8.31 7.81
N ALA A 97 5.45 -8.18 9.07
CA ALA A 97 4.70 -7.42 10.06
C ALA A 97 4.56 -5.94 9.66
N LEU A 98 5.65 -5.32 9.19
CA LEU A 98 5.64 -3.91 8.80
C LEU A 98 4.89 -3.70 7.48
N THR A 99 5.04 -4.61 6.51
CA THR A 99 4.30 -4.54 5.24
C THR A 99 2.80 -4.66 5.49
N ILE A 100 2.36 -5.55 6.37
CA ILE A 100 0.95 -5.73 6.70
C ILE A 100 0.41 -4.53 7.47
N LEU A 101 1.20 -3.96 8.39
CA LEU A 101 0.83 -2.73 9.09
C LEU A 101 0.73 -1.56 8.11
N ALA A 102 1.71 -1.38 7.23
CA ALA A 102 1.73 -0.33 6.21
C ALA A 102 0.51 -0.47 5.30
N TRP A 103 0.23 -1.67 4.80
CA TRP A 103 -0.97 -1.92 4.02
C TRP A 103 -2.27 -1.59 4.79
N GLY A 104 -2.35 -1.97 6.07
CA GLY A 104 -3.48 -1.68 6.94
C GLY A 104 -3.70 -0.18 7.14
N ALA A 105 -2.64 0.55 7.47
CA ALA A 105 -2.66 2.00 7.63
C ALA A 105 -3.04 2.70 6.33
N PHE A 106 -2.47 2.26 5.21
CA PHE A 106 -2.81 2.77 3.88
C PHE A 106 -4.29 2.57 3.54
N GLN A 107 -4.82 1.36 3.75
CA GLN A 107 -6.24 1.08 3.50
C GLN A 107 -7.17 1.91 4.39
N GLN A 108 -6.81 2.11 5.65
CA GLN A 108 -7.62 2.86 6.61
C GLN A 108 -7.66 4.36 6.30
N ALA A 109 -6.54 4.94 5.84
CA ALA A 109 -6.45 6.37 5.58
C ALA A 109 -6.79 6.76 4.13
N GLY A 110 -6.19 6.07 3.15
CA GLY A 110 -6.26 6.46 1.73
C GLY A 110 -6.96 5.45 0.82
N GLY A 111 -6.98 4.16 1.20
CA GLY A 111 -7.43 3.10 0.30
C GLY A 111 -8.89 3.22 -0.14
N GLY A 112 -9.77 3.69 0.75
CA GLY A 112 -11.17 3.96 0.40
C GLY A 112 -11.32 5.11 -0.61
N MET A 113 -10.57 6.19 -0.41
CA MET A 113 -10.58 7.36 -1.29
C MET A 113 -10.03 7.02 -2.67
N ILE A 114 -8.90 6.30 -2.73
CA ILE A 114 -8.28 5.87 -4.00
C ILE A 114 -9.20 4.93 -4.76
N LYS A 115 -9.81 3.93 -4.11
CA LYS A 115 -10.74 3.01 -4.79
C LYS A 115 -11.94 3.75 -5.39
N ARG A 116 -12.49 4.73 -4.66
CA ARG A 116 -13.58 5.55 -5.14
C ARG A 116 -13.14 6.41 -6.32
N ALA A 117 -12.07 7.18 -6.15
CA ALA A 117 -11.53 8.05 -7.19
C ALA A 117 -11.12 7.26 -8.45
N TRP A 118 -10.55 6.07 -8.29
CA TRP A 118 -10.22 5.18 -9.42
C TRP A 118 -11.47 4.68 -10.14
N LYS A 119 -12.52 4.29 -9.40
CA LYS A 119 -13.79 3.86 -10.00
C LYS A 119 -14.45 4.99 -10.78
N GLU A 120 -14.45 6.19 -10.21
CA GLU A 120 -14.96 7.41 -10.83
C GLU A 120 -14.14 7.75 -12.10
N LEU A 121 -12.81 7.79 -11.98
CA LEU A 121 -11.90 8.06 -13.10
C LEU A 121 -12.02 7.02 -14.22
N ASN A 122 -12.19 5.74 -13.89
CA ASN A 122 -12.40 4.69 -14.88
C ASN A 122 -13.76 4.83 -15.58
N THR A 123 -14.79 5.26 -14.87
CA THR A 123 -16.11 5.53 -15.47
C THR A 123 -16.04 6.73 -16.40
N GLU A 124 -15.42 7.82 -15.94
CA GLU A 124 -15.18 9.02 -16.76
C GLU A 124 -14.31 8.72 -17.97
N TYR A 125 -13.26 7.90 -17.81
CA TYR A 125 -12.40 7.48 -18.91
C TYR A 125 -13.18 6.74 -19.99
N VAL A 126 -14.03 5.76 -19.60
CA VAL A 126 -14.87 5.02 -20.55
C VAL A 126 -15.88 5.94 -21.24
N ASP A 127 -16.53 6.82 -20.49
CA ASP A 127 -17.48 7.79 -21.04
C ASP A 127 -16.82 8.78 -22.00
N SER A 128 -15.62 9.23 -21.67
CA SER A 128 -14.83 10.13 -22.51
C SER A 128 -14.30 9.43 -23.75
N MET A 129 -13.89 8.17 -23.65
CA MET A 129 -13.46 7.39 -24.81
C MET A 129 -14.62 7.19 -25.81
N ARG A 130 -15.84 6.98 -25.30
CA ARG A 130 -17.04 6.95 -26.13
C ARG A 130 -17.30 8.29 -26.83
N LYS A 131 -17.17 9.42 -26.10
CA LYS A 131 -17.32 10.76 -26.70
C LYS A 131 -16.24 11.05 -27.76
N LEU A 132 -15.01 10.60 -27.53
CA LEU A 132 -13.90 10.69 -28.50
C LEU A 132 -14.19 9.89 -29.78
N GLN A 133 -14.84 8.73 -29.66
CA GLN A 133 -15.25 7.93 -30.82
C GLN A 133 -16.38 8.58 -31.62
N GLU A 134 -17.25 9.36 -30.96
CA GLU A 134 -18.34 10.11 -31.59
C GLU A 134 -17.87 11.40 -32.30
N ASP A 135 -16.73 11.97 -31.88
CA ASP A 135 -16.17 13.20 -32.47
C ASP A 135 -15.32 12.89 -33.72
N PRO A 136 -15.73 13.32 -34.93
CA PRO A 136 -15.01 13.03 -36.17
C PRO A 136 -13.62 13.69 -36.24
N GLU A 137 -13.41 14.83 -35.58
CA GLU A 137 -12.09 15.49 -35.54
C GLU A 137 -11.13 14.72 -34.63
N ALA A 138 -11.61 14.27 -33.47
CA ALA A 138 -10.80 13.48 -32.55
C ALA A 138 -10.48 12.10 -33.14
N LYS A 139 -11.47 11.46 -33.77
CA LYS A 139 -11.27 10.19 -34.47
C LYS A 139 -10.18 10.29 -35.53
N ALA A 140 -10.21 11.32 -36.38
CA ALA A 140 -9.15 11.54 -37.38
C ALA A 140 -7.76 11.82 -36.79
N LEU A 141 -7.67 12.24 -35.52
CA LEU A 141 -6.40 12.48 -34.83
C LEU A 141 -5.80 11.21 -34.21
N PHE A 142 -6.64 10.32 -33.67
CA PHE A 142 -6.20 9.15 -32.90
C PHE A 142 -6.22 7.84 -33.70
N ASP A 143 -7.11 7.70 -34.68
CA ASP A 143 -7.24 6.53 -35.56
C ASP A 143 -6.12 6.55 -36.63
N GLN A 144 -4.96 5.99 -36.26
CA GLN A 144 -3.77 6.00 -37.12
C GLN A 144 -3.81 4.86 -38.14
N ASP A 145 -4.44 3.74 -37.78
CA ASP A 145 -4.56 2.55 -38.62
C ASP A 145 -5.78 2.57 -39.55
N LYS A 146 -6.69 3.55 -39.38
CA LYS A 146 -7.91 3.75 -40.16
C LYS A 146 -8.89 2.59 -40.02
N ASP A 147 -8.88 1.89 -38.89
CA ASP A 147 -9.80 0.78 -38.63
C ASP A 147 -11.20 1.27 -38.20
N GLY A 148 -11.33 2.56 -37.87
CA GLY A 148 -12.58 3.18 -37.47
C GLY A 148 -12.90 3.06 -35.98
N GLU A 149 -12.00 2.55 -35.15
CA GLU A 149 -12.14 2.44 -33.70
C GLU A 149 -10.90 2.98 -32.98
N VAL A 150 -11.05 4.06 -32.20
CA VAL A 150 -9.93 4.55 -31.39
C VAL A 150 -9.61 3.53 -30.30
N SER A 151 -8.45 2.89 -30.35
CA SER A 151 -8.05 1.91 -29.34
C SER A 151 -7.29 2.56 -28.18
N ILE A 152 -7.34 1.93 -26.99
CA ILE A 152 -6.54 2.37 -25.82
C ILE A 152 -5.05 2.36 -26.15
N GLY A 153 -4.61 1.40 -26.98
CA GLY A 153 -3.23 1.28 -27.41
C GLY A 153 -2.80 2.47 -28.26
N GLU A 154 -3.67 2.95 -29.14
CA GLU A 154 -3.42 4.13 -29.99
C GLU A 154 -3.38 5.43 -29.19
N VAL A 155 -4.25 5.58 -28.19
CA VAL A 155 -4.18 6.72 -27.27
C VAL A 155 -2.88 6.69 -26.46
N ALA A 156 -2.45 5.50 -26.02
CA ALA A 156 -1.19 5.34 -25.28
C ALA A 156 0.03 5.63 -26.16
N THR A 157 0.08 5.14 -27.41
CA THR A 157 1.16 5.47 -28.36
C THR A 157 1.11 6.92 -28.81
N ALA A 158 -0.07 7.51 -28.95
CA ALA A 158 -0.22 8.94 -29.20
C ALA A 158 0.41 9.74 -28.05
N VAL A 159 0.07 9.42 -26.79
CA VAL A 159 0.65 10.07 -25.60
C VAL A 159 2.15 9.81 -25.48
N SER A 160 2.64 8.60 -25.77
CA SER A 160 4.08 8.32 -25.73
C SER A 160 4.85 9.06 -26.83
N SER A 161 4.26 9.20 -28.03
CA SER A 161 4.83 9.98 -29.13
C SER A 161 4.91 11.48 -28.82
N VAL A 162 3.96 12.00 -28.04
CA VAL A 162 4.04 13.38 -27.51
C VAL A 162 5.26 13.54 -26.62
N ILE A 163 5.50 12.57 -25.74
CA ILE A 163 6.62 12.63 -24.83
C ILE A 163 7.94 12.58 -25.60
N GLY A 164 8.01 11.95 -26.78
CA GLY A 164 9.21 11.83 -27.62
C GLY A 164 9.41 12.91 -28.71
N ALA A 165 8.45 13.79 -28.93
CA ALA A 165 8.45 14.73 -30.06
C ALA A 165 9.51 15.85 -29.93
N ASP A 166 10.46 15.91 -30.86
CA ASP A 166 11.48 16.96 -30.92
C ASP A 166 11.11 18.05 -31.95
N THR A 167 10.29 17.75 -32.96
CA THR A 167 9.90 18.72 -33.98
C THR A 167 8.76 19.64 -33.52
N PRO A 168 8.70 20.90 -33.99
CA PRO A 168 7.66 21.86 -33.59
C PRO A 168 6.26 21.43 -34.03
N GLU A 169 6.13 20.73 -35.16
CA GLU A 169 4.85 20.23 -35.68
C GLU A 169 4.30 19.07 -34.83
N GLU A 170 5.15 18.12 -34.44
CA GLU A 170 4.76 17.04 -33.53
C GLU A 170 4.38 17.58 -32.15
N LYS A 171 5.10 18.59 -31.64
CA LYS A 171 4.74 19.28 -30.39
C LYS A 171 3.36 19.94 -30.44
N GLN A 172 2.96 20.48 -31.59
CA GLN A 172 1.62 21.06 -31.74
C GLN A 172 0.54 19.98 -31.80
N LYS A 173 0.77 18.88 -32.53
CA LYS A 173 -0.13 17.72 -32.55
C LYS A 173 -0.28 17.12 -31.16
N ALA A 174 0.84 17.03 -30.43
CA ALA A 174 0.92 16.61 -29.05
C ALA A 174 0.08 17.45 -28.10
N ARG A 175 0.19 18.78 -28.16
CA ARG A 175 -0.61 19.69 -27.34
C ARG A 175 -2.11 19.53 -27.60
N ARG A 176 -2.51 19.29 -28.85
CA ARG A 176 -3.91 19.01 -29.20
C ARG A 176 -4.39 17.68 -28.63
N MET A 177 -3.57 16.62 -28.73
CA MET A 177 -3.89 15.31 -28.17
C MET A 177 -3.96 15.33 -26.64
N ILE A 178 -2.98 15.92 -25.96
CA ILE A 178 -3.02 16.15 -24.50
C ILE A 178 -4.24 17.00 -24.14
N GLY A 179 -4.52 18.07 -24.89
CA GLY A 179 -5.69 18.91 -24.64
C GLY A 179 -7.02 18.13 -24.76
N ALA A 180 -7.14 17.25 -25.75
CA ALA A 180 -8.30 16.36 -25.90
C ALA A 180 -8.39 15.37 -24.74
N THR A 181 -7.27 14.74 -24.33
CA THR A 181 -7.23 13.81 -23.20
C THR A 181 -7.48 14.52 -21.86
N MET A 182 -6.99 15.74 -21.66
CA MET A 182 -7.25 16.53 -20.45
C MET A 182 -8.70 17.00 -20.36
N ARG A 183 -9.36 17.28 -21.49
CA ARG A 183 -10.82 17.57 -21.51
C ARG A 183 -11.65 16.37 -21.05
N CYS A 184 -11.09 15.17 -21.17
CA CYS A 184 -11.75 13.91 -20.86
C CYS A 184 -11.62 13.48 -19.40
N VAL A 185 -10.75 14.13 -18.62
CA VAL A 185 -10.46 13.77 -17.23
C VAL A 185 -10.86 14.93 -16.32
N ASP A 186 -11.72 14.69 -15.32
CA ASP A 186 -12.02 15.73 -14.32
C ASP A 186 -10.76 15.97 -13.46
N PRO A 187 -10.17 17.18 -13.50
CA PRO A 187 -8.97 17.48 -12.73
C PRO A 187 -9.20 17.35 -11.21
N ASN A 188 -10.42 17.58 -10.72
CA ASN A 188 -10.72 17.44 -9.30
C ASN A 188 -10.66 15.98 -8.86
N ARG A 189 -11.13 15.05 -9.68
CA ARG A 189 -11.08 13.61 -9.39
C ARG A 189 -9.66 13.07 -9.39
N LEU A 190 -8.84 13.55 -10.33
CA LEU A 190 -7.43 13.23 -10.36
C LEU A 190 -6.72 13.77 -9.10
N LEU A 191 -7.01 15.01 -8.71
CA LEU A 191 -6.49 15.61 -7.48
C LEU A 191 -6.96 14.85 -6.23
N ASP A 192 -8.20 14.39 -6.17
CA ASP A 192 -8.70 13.55 -5.08
C ASP A 192 -7.97 12.20 -5.02
N ALA A 193 -7.69 11.57 -6.16
CA ALA A 193 -6.91 10.34 -6.22
C ALA A 193 -5.47 10.55 -5.71
N ILE A 194 -4.82 11.62 -6.17
CA ILE A 194 -3.47 12.00 -5.74
C ILE A 194 -3.46 12.33 -4.25
N THR A 195 -4.46 13.05 -3.76
CA THR A 195 -4.59 13.43 -2.35
C THR A 195 -4.81 12.20 -1.47
N GLY A 196 -5.67 11.26 -1.90
CA GLY A 196 -5.88 9.98 -1.22
C GLY A 196 -4.61 9.13 -1.18
N PHE A 197 -3.81 9.14 -2.25
CA PHE A 197 -2.51 8.48 -2.30
C PHE A 197 -1.52 9.10 -1.30
N TRP A 198 -1.36 10.43 -1.30
CA TRP A 198 -0.49 11.14 -0.35
C TRP A 198 -0.94 10.94 1.10
N ALA A 199 -2.25 11.04 1.38
CA ALA A 199 -2.80 10.78 2.71
C ALA A 199 -2.51 9.35 3.18
N GLY A 200 -2.65 8.37 2.28
CA GLY A 200 -2.27 6.98 2.54
C GLY A 200 -0.79 6.84 2.87
N LEU A 201 0.10 7.46 2.09
CA LEU A 201 1.55 7.40 2.31
C LEU A 201 1.97 8.04 3.64
N VAL A 202 1.45 9.23 3.95
CA VAL A 202 1.72 9.92 5.22
C VAL A 202 1.20 9.10 6.40
N ALA A 203 0.01 8.48 6.27
CA ALA A 203 -0.53 7.60 7.31
C ALA A 203 0.36 6.37 7.55
N VAL A 204 0.96 5.79 6.51
CA VAL A 204 1.92 4.69 6.65
C VAL A 204 3.17 5.14 7.43
N ILE A 205 3.76 6.27 7.06
CA ILE A 205 4.95 6.81 7.75
C ILE A 205 4.62 7.10 9.22
N ALA A 206 3.47 7.73 9.47
CA ALA A 206 3.02 8.03 10.83
C ALA A 206 2.77 6.77 11.66
N ALA A 207 2.15 5.74 11.08
CA ALA A 207 1.89 4.47 11.75
C ALA A 207 3.19 3.73 12.12
N LEU A 208 4.14 3.66 11.18
CA LEU A 208 5.43 3.01 11.40
C LEU A 208 6.24 3.72 12.49
N ARG A 209 6.34 5.06 12.42
CA ARG A 209 7.07 5.85 13.43
C ARG A 209 6.40 5.80 14.80
N SER A 210 5.07 5.91 14.84
CA SER A 210 4.32 5.86 16.10
C SER A 210 4.50 4.50 16.80
N GLN A 211 4.42 3.40 16.06
CA GLN A 211 4.60 2.07 16.62
C GLN A 211 6.04 1.84 17.12
N LEU A 212 7.05 2.27 16.36
CA LEU A 212 8.44 2.17 16.80
C LEU A 212 8.68 2.98 18.08
N ALA A 213 8.22 4.23 18.10
CA ALA A 213 8.34 5.10 19.28
C ALA A 213 7.66 4.50 20.52
N ALA A 214 6.47 3.93 20.35
CA ALA A 214 5.76 3.23 21.42
C ALA A 214 6.55 2.00 21.92
N CYS A 215 7.08 1.18 21.02
CA CYS A 215 7.88 0.00 21.39
C CYS A 215 9.17 0.40 22.13
N VAL A 216 9.86 1.44 21.67
CA VAL A 216 11.08 1.96 22.30
C VAL A 216 10.78 2.54 23.69
N SER A 217 9.71 3.31 23.83
CA SER A 217 9.30 3.90 25.12
C SER A 217 8.94 2.83 26.17
N VAL A 218 8.11 1.86 25.77
CA VAL A 218 7.74 0.72 26.64
C VAL A 218 8.98 -0.11 26.99
N GLY A 219 9.82 -0.40 26.00
CA GLY A 219 11.05 -1.18 26.19
C GLY A 219 12.06 -0.51 27.10
N ALA A 220 12.28 0.80 26.94
CA ALA A 220 13.16 1.58 27.80
C ALA A 220 12.65 1.59 29.25
N SER A 221 11.33 1.72 29.45
CA SER A 221 10.72 1.68 30.78
C SER A 221 10.91 0.32 31.48
N ILE A 222 10.71 -0.78 30.73
CA ILE A 222 10.97 -2.15 31.22
C ILE A 222 12.45 -2.33 31.56
N GLY A 223 13.33 -1.84 30.68
CA GLY A 223 14.78 -1.95 30.86
C GLY A 223 15.32 -1.12 32.02
N GLN A 224 14.76 0.06 32.31
CA GLN A 224 15.10 0.84 33.50
C GLN A 224 14.76 0.09 34.79
N LYS A 225 13.58 -0.55 34.85
CA LYS A 225 13.23 -1.43 35.97
C LYS A 225 14.13 -2.66 36.05
N GLY A 226 14.47 -3.25 34.92
CA GLY A 226 15.47 -4.31 34.84
C GLY A 226 16.84 -3.88 35.38
N ALA A 227 17.27 -2.65 35.10
CA ALA A 227 18.54 -2.10 35.59
C ALA A 227 18.56 -1.92 37.10
N GLU A 228 17.44 -1.47 37.70
CA GLU A 228 17.29 -1.37 39.16
C GLU A 228 17.51 -2.75 39.81
N TYR A 229 16.88 -3.81 39.28
CA TYR A 229 17.12 -5.18 39.78
C TYR A 229 18.53 -5.69 39.48
N ALA A 230 19.07 -5.41 38.30
CA ALA A 230 20.39 -5.88 37.90
C ALA A 230 21.51 -5.28 38.77
N LYS A 231 21.36 -4.01 39.19
CA LYS A 231 22.30 -3.33 40.09
C LYS A 231 22.49 -4.11 41.39
N ASP A 232 21.40 -4.55 42.04
CA ASP A 232 21.48 -5.28 43.30
C ASP A 232 22.34 -6.55 43.24
N TYR A 233 22.41 -7.21 42.07
CA TYR A 233 23.16 -8.46 41.87
C TYR A 233 24.52 -8.28 41.18
N LEU A 234 24.63 -7.35 40.22
CA LEU A 234 25.80 -7.20 39.35
C LEU A 234 26.74 -6.07 39.77
N GLU A 235 26.27 -5.10 40.56
CA GLU A 235 27.07 -3.92 40.90
C GLU A 235 28.31 -4.27 41.73
N LYS A 236 28.16 -5.12 42.75
CA LYS A 236 29.26 -5.58 43.61
C LYS A 236 30.40 -6.25 42.81
N PRO A 237 30.17 -7.32 42.02
CA PRO A 237 31.25 -7.98 41.29
C PRO A 237 31.86 -7.07 40.20
N LEU A 238 31.10 -6.14 39.62
CA LEU A 238 31.64 -5.21 38.62
C LEU A 238 32.53 -4.13 39.25
N TYR A 239 32.15 -3.59 40.41
CA TYR A 239 32.95 -2.58 41.11
C TYR A 239 34.25 -3.13 41.69
N GLU A 240 34.26 -4.40 42.13
CA GLU A 240 35.49 -5.06 42.55
C GLU A 240 36.47 -5.21 41.39
N LYS A 241 35.97 -5.43 40.17
CA LYS A 241 36.80 -5.61 38.97
C LYS A 241 37.24 -4.29 38.33
N PHE A 242 36.43 -3.24 38.44
CA PHE A 242 36.67 -1.93 37.81
C PHE A 242 36.40 -0.77 38.79
N PRO A 243 37.24 -0.60 39.83
CA PRO A 243 37.01 0.40 40.88
C PRO A 243 37.08 1.85 40.38
N ASP A 244 37.85 2.11 39.32
CA ASP A 244 38.03 3.47 38.77
C ASP A 244 36.91 3.90 37.80
N TYR A 245 36.03 2.97 37.38
CA TYR A 245 35.04 3.19 36.32
C TYR A 245 33.58 2.99 36.78
N LYS A 246 33.28 3.26 38.06
CA LYS A 246 31.94 3.01 38.64
C LYS A 246 30.82 3.70 37.89
N ASP A 247 31.00 4.97 37.50
CA ASP A 247 30.00 5.72 36.74
C ASP A 247 29.73 5.11 35.35
N TRP A 248 30.77 4.59 34.69
CA TRP A 248 30.65 3.91 33.40
C TRP A 248 29.99 2.54 33.53
N VAL A 249 30.24 1.82 34.62
CA VAL A 249 29.53 0.57 34.95
C VAL A 249 28.03 0.85 35.12
N ASP A 250 27.68 1.91 35.83
CA ASP A 250 26.30 2.31 36.06
C ASP A 250 25.58 2.76 34.78
N ALA A 251 26.25 3.58 33.96
CA ALA A 251 25.75 3.97 32.64
C ALA A 251 25.60 2.75 31.72
N GLY A 252 26.59 1.84 31.73
CA GLY A 252 26.59 0.61 30.95
C GLY A 252 25.46 -0.34 31.32
N LEU A 253 25.20 -0.55 32.62
CA LEU A 253 24.09 -1.37 33.11
C LEU A 253 22.73 -0.79 32.71
N ARG A 254 22.54 0.52 32.87
CA ARG A 254 21.30 1.20 32.46
C ARG A 254 21.08 1.13 30.95
N ALA A 255 22.11 1.41 30.16
CA ALA A 255 22.03 1.37 28.71
C ALA A 255 21.80 -0.07 28.20
N GLY A 256 22.53 -1.04 28.75
CA GLY A 256 22.39 -2.46 28.40
C GLY A 256 21.01 -3.00 28.72
N CYS A 257 20.50 -2.77 29.93
CA CYS A 257 19.15 -3.22 30.31
C CYS A 257 18.06 -2.50 29.49
N SER A 258 18.22 -1.21 29.19
CA SER A 258 17.31 -0.47 28.31
C SER A 258 17.28 -1.05 26.90
N LEU A 259 18.46 -1.37 26.34
CA LEU A 259 18.57 -2.01 25.03
C LEU A 259 17.88 -3.38 25.03
N ILE A 260 18.11 -4.22 26.04
CA ILE A 260 17.43 -5.52 26.19
C ILE A 260 15.92 -5.33 26.28
N GLY A 261 15.45 -4.37 27.08
CA GLY A 261 14.02 -4.04 27.20
C GLY A 261 13.40 -3.62 25.86
N ILE A 262 14.12 -2.81 25.07
CA ILE A 262 13.71 -2.44 23.71
C ILE A 262 13.63 -3.68 22.80
N LEU A 263 14.63 -4.56 22.83
CA LEU A 263 14.63 -5.79 22.03
C LEU A 263 13.45 -6.72 22.39
N VAL A 264 13.15 -6.88 23.68
CA VAL A 264 11.99 -7.65 24.16
C VAL A 264 10.68 -7.03 23.72
N SER A 265 10.55 -5.70 23.80
CA SER A 265 9.36 -4.97 23.36
C SER A 265 9.13 -5.13 21.85
N LEU A 266 10.17 -4.98 21.04
CA LEU A 266 10.13 -5.22 19.58
C LEU A 266 9.75 -6.67 19.25
N PHE A 267 10.28 -7.63 20.00
CA PHE A 267 9.91 -9.04 19.85
C PHE A 267 8.43 -9.29 20.18
N MET A 268 7.90 -8.66 21.23
CA MET A 268 6.47 -8.76 21.56
C MET A 268 5.58 -8.10 20.52
N ALA A 269 5.97 -6.94 19.98
CA ALA A 269 5.25 -6.31 18.87
C ALA A 269 5.17 -7.23 17.65
N ARG A 270 6.25 -7.98 17.37
CA ARG A 270 6.28 -9.00 16.31
C ARG A 270 5.30 -10.15 16.60
N ILE A 271 5.26 -10.64 17.83
CA ILE A 271 4.29 -11.69 18.25
C ILE A 271 2.85 -11.21 18.06
N VAL A 272 2.52 -10.00 18.51
CA VAL A 272 1.16 -9.44 18.39
C VAL A 272 0.77 -9.31 16.91
N THR A 273 1.69 -8.87 16.06
CA THR A 273 1.43 -8.74 14.62
C THR A 273 1.25 -10.12 13.98
N ALA A 274 2.12 -11.08 14.29
CA ALA A 274 2.00 -12.47 13.84
C ALA A 274 0.66 -13.09 14.23
N PHE A 275 0.21 -12.86 15.47
CA PHE A 275 -1.08 -13.30 15.97
C PHE A 275 -2.26 -12.71 15.19
N ASN A 276 -2.26 -11.39 14.97
CA ASN A 276 -3.29 -10.74 14.17
C ASN A 276 -3.33 -11.24 12.71
N CYS A 277 -2.16 -11.54 12.14
CA CYS A 277 -2.07 -12.12 10.80
C CYS A 277 -2.58 -13.56 10.77
N ALA A 278 -2.26 -14.36 11.79
CA ALA A 278 -2.77 -15.72 11.93
C ALA A 278 -4.30 -15.73 12.01
N ILE A 279 -4.91 -14.84 12.81
CA ILE A 279 -6.38 -14.71 12.89
C ILE A 279 -6.97 -14.37 11.52
N LYS A 280 -6.45 -13.34 10.84
CA LYS A 280 -6.97 -12.91 9.53
C LYS A 280 -6.80 -13.99 8.46
N GLY A 281 -5.64 -14.66 8.44
CA GLY A 281 -5.36 -15.77 7.53
C GLY A 281 -6.28 -16.95 7.79
N ALA A 282 -6.46 -17.34 9.05
CA ALA A 282 -7.35 -18.42 9.45
C ALA A 282 -8.82 -18.14 9.12
N GLN A 283 -9.31 -16.92 9.35
CA GLN A 283 -10.67 -16.52 9.00
C GLN A 283 -10.90 -16.61 7.48
N LYS A 284 -9.96 -16.11 6.67
CA LYS A 284 -10.03 -16.23 5.20
C LYS A 284 -10.00 -17.69 4.76
N LEU A 285 -9.08 -18.48 5.31
CA LEU A 285 -8.92 -19.89 4.95
C LEU A 285 -10.16 -20.72 5.33
N ALA A 286 -10.71 -20.50 6.52
CA ALA A 286 -11.95 -21.14 6.97
C ALA A 286 -13.13 -20.76 6.08
N GLY A 287 -13.26 -19.49 5.69
CA GLY A 287 -14.29 -19.04 4.76
C GLY A 287 -14.20 -19.72 3.39
N ILE A 288 -12.99 -19.81 2.82
CA ILE A 288 -12.75 -20.51 1.54
C ILE A 288 -13.09 -22.01 1.66
N ALA A 289 -12.63 -22.66 2.72
CA ALA A 289 -12.86 -24.08 2.95
C ALA A 289 -14.37 -24.40 3.08
N ILE A 290 -15.11 -23.56 3.81
CA ILE A 290 -16.55 -23.73 4.01
C ILE A 290 -17.32 -23.44 2.72
N LYS A 291 -16.95 -22.38 1.98
CA LYS A 291 -17.54 -22.09 0.67
C LYS A 291 -17.36 -23.27 -0.28
N LYS A 292 -16.16 -23.86 -0.34
CA LYS A 292 -15.88 -25.04 -1.17
C LYS A 292 -16.62 -26.30 -0.69
N ALA A 293 -16.72 -26.52 0.61
CA ALA A 293 -17.50 -27.64 1.16
C ALA A 293 -19.01 -27.51 0.88
N HIS A 294 -19.53 -26.28 0.88
CA HIS A 294 -20.91 -25.98 0.50
C HIS A 294 -21.14 -26.21 -1.00
N GLU A 295 -20.24 -25.70 -1.87
CA GLU A 295 -20.27 -25.95 -3.31
C GLU A 295 -20.24 -27.46 -3.65
N ALA A 296 -19.53 -28.26 -2.85
CA ALA A 296 -19.47 -29.71 -3.01
C ALA A 296 -20.65 -30.48 -2.39
N GLY A 297 -21.64 -29.79 -1.80
CA GLY A 297 -22.84 -30.40 -1.24
C GLY A 297 -22.66 -31.08 0.13
N TYR A 298 -21.49 -30.98 0.76
CA TYR A 298 -21.25 -31.56 2.10
C TYR A 298 -21.97 -30.79 3.22
N LEU A 299 -22.38 -29.54 2.96
CA LEU A 299 -22.97 -28.65 3.96
C LEU A 299 -24.21 -27.96 3.39
N THR A 300 -25.40 -28.32 3.85
CA THR A 300 -26.69 -27.83 3.33
C THR A 300 -27.24 -26.56 4.00
N ASN A 301 -26.63 -26.08 5.09
CA ASN A 301 -27.11 -24.91 5.83
C ASN A 301 -26.01 -24.23 6.64
N VAL A 302 -25.03 -23.64 5.96
CA VAL A 302 -24.00 -22.83 6.65
C VAL A 302 -24.28 -21.37 6.41
N LYS A 303 -24.67 -20.66 7.48
CA LYS A 303 -24.58 -19.21 7.49
C LYS A 303 -23.09 -18.85 7.47
N ASP A 304 -22.69 -17.98 6.56
CA ASP A 304 -21.28 -17.58 6.32
C ASP A 304 -20.55 -17.03 7.57
N ASN A 305 -21.28 -16.69 8.66
CA ASN A 305 -20.73 -16.26 9.94
C ASN A 305 -21.14 -17.14 11.13
N GLY A 306 -21.42 -18.42 10.89
CA GLY A 306 -21.81 -19.37 11.95
C GLY A 306 -20.68 -19.63 12.96
N SER A 307 -21.06 -20.02 14.20
CA SER A 307 -20.14 -20.41 15.28
C SER A 307 -19.10 -21.47 14.85
N LYS A 308 -19.47 -22.35 13.90
CA LYS A 308 -18.58 -23.37 13.34
C LYS A 308 -17.41 -22.78 12.54
N VAL A 309 -17.63 -21.71 11.78
CA VAL A 309 -16.58 -21.01 11.01
C VAL A 309 -15.56 -20.42 11.98
N GLN A 310 -16.04 -19.80 13.06
CA GLN A 310 -15.20 -19.21 14.09
C GLN A 310 -14.40 -20.24 14.86
N ALA A 311 -15.01 -21.38 15.22
CA ALA A 311 -14.30 -22.49 15.88
C ALA A 311 -13.17 -23.05 15.00
N LEU A 312 -13.44 -23.28 13.71
CA LEU A 312 -12.43 -23.71 12.75
C LEU A 312 -11.31 -22.66 12.59
N ALA A 313 -11.68 -21.38 12.47
CA ALA A 313 -10.72 -20.29 12.37
C ALA A 313 -9.84 -20.18 13.63
N MET A 314 -10.40 -20.35 14.83
CA MET A 314 -9.61 -20.36 16.07
C MET A 314 -8.63 -21.55 16.13
N GLY A 315 -9.08 -22.75 15.72
CA GLY A 315 -8.20 -23.92 15.62
C GLY A 315 -7.05 -23.70 14.63
N LEU A 316 -7.36 -23.19 13.43
CA LEU A 316 -6.36 -22.83 12.42
C LEU A 316 -5.41 -21.73 12.92
N THR A 317 -5.94 -20.74 13.64
CA THR A 317 -5.12 -19.66 14.24
C THR A 317 -4.09 -20.22 15.20
N ALA A 318 -4.49 -21.14 16.09
CA ALA A 318 -3.57 -21.77 17.05
C ALA A 318 -2.46 -22.56 16.34
N VAL A 319 -2.82 -23.32 15.30
CA VAL A 319 -1.85 -24.08 14.48
C VAL A 319 -0.90 -23.13 13.73
N GLY A 320 -1.43 -22.09 13.09
CA GLY A 320 -0.63 -21.11 12.35
C GLY A 320 0.31 -20.32 13.27
N LEU A 321 -0.15 -19.93 14.45
CA LEU A 321 0.66 -19.24 15.45
C LEU A 321 1.77 -20.14 16.00
N TRP A 322 1.42 -21.39 16.36
CA TRP A 322 2.41 -22.36 16.82
C TRP A 322 3.50 -22.58 15.76
N TYR A 323 3.11 -22.75 14.50
CA TYR A 323 4.05 -22.88 13.39
C TYR A 323 4.94 -21.63 13.24
N GLN A 324 4.36 -20.43 13.25
CA GLN A 324 5.12 -19.17 13.18
C GLN A 324 6.14 -19.04 14.33
N PHE A 325 5.74 -19.42 15.54
CA PHE A 325 6.62 -19.38 16.71
C PHE A 325 7.75 -20.43 16.61
N SER A 326 7.40 -21.67 16.27
CA SER A 326 8.38 -22.77 16.15
C SER A 326 9.39 -22.58 15.01
N SER A 327 9.00 -21.87 13.96
CA SER A 327 9.89 -21.53 12.83
C SER A 327 10.72 -20.26 13.07
N GLY A 328 10.60 -19.62 14.25
CA GLY A 328 11.29 -18.37 14.56
C GLY A 328 10.87 -17.21 13.67
N PHE A 329 9.62 -17.24 13.19
CA PHE A 329 9.06 -16.30 12.21
C PHE A 329 9.84 -16.22 10.89
N SER A 330 10.63 -17.25 10.55
CA SER A 330 11.42 -17.30 9.32
C SER A 330 10.66 -18.01 8.20
N CYS A 331 10.85 -17.52 6.98
CA CYS A 331 10.30 -18.12 5.78
C CYS A 331 11.27 -19.19 5.21
N PRO A 332 10.78 -20.37 4.74
CA PRO A 332 11.60 -21.34 4.03
C PRO A 332 12.33 -20.72 2.84
N THR A 333 13.54 -21.20 2.54
CA THR A 333 14.40 -20.62 1.50
C THR A 333 13.75 -20.56 0.12
N LEU A 334 13.01 -21.60 -0.28
CA LEU A 334 12.28 -21.62 -1.55
C LEU A 334 11.18 -20.55 -1.61
N LEU A 335 10.47 -20.35 -0.49
CA LEU A 335 9.40 -19.37 -0.42
C LEU A 335 9.95 -17.93 -0.33
N LYS A 336 11.15 -17.74 0.24
CA LYS A 336 11.86 -16.45 0.20
C LYS A 336 12.16 -16.00 -1.23
N LEU A 337 12.46 -16.92 -2.15
CA LEU A 337 12.71 -16.58 -3.56
C LEU A 337 11.43 -16.05 -4.22
N VAL A 338 10.30 -16.73 -4.00
CA VAL A 338 8.99 -16.32 -4.54
C VAL A 338 8.52 -15.00 -3.91
N LEU A 339 8.71 -14.84 -2.60
CA LEU A 339 8.32 -13.64 -1.86
C LEU A 339 9.41 -12.57 -1.81
N PHE A 340 10.45 -12.69 -2.64
CA PHE A 340 11.59 -11.77 -2.62
C PHE A 340 11.20 -10.28 -2.79
N PRO A 341 10.25 -9.91 -3.68
CA PRO A 341 9.79 -8.52 -3.76
C PRO A 341 9.19 -8.01 -2.46
N LEU A 342 8.48 -8.88 -1.72
CA LEU A 342 7.86 -8.54 -0.45
C LEU A 342 8.89 -8.43 0.69
N LEU A 343 9.99 -9.18 0.59
CA LEU A 343 11.13 -9.03 1.52
C LEU A 343 11.87 -7.70 1.29
N ILE A 344 12.01 -7.28 0.03
CA ILE A 344 12.57 -5.95 -0.28
C ILE A 344 11.68 -4.86 0.32
N SER A 345 10.36 -4.95 0.15
CA SER A 345 9.46 -3.94 0.72
C SER A 345 9.54 -3.90 2.25
N GLU A 346 9.62 -5.05 2.92
CA GLU A 346 9.78 -5.11 4.38
C GLU A 346 11.08 -4.41 4.83
N ASN A 347 12.19 -4.64 4.13
CA ASN A 347 13.48 -4.02 4.43
C ASN A 347 13.45 -2.50 4.21
N ILE A 348 12.82 -2.03 3.13
CA ILE A 348 12.65 -0.59 2.86
C ILE A 348 11.79 0.05 3.96
N LEU A 349 10.68 -0.58 4.35
CA LEU A 349 9.82 -0.08 5.43
C LEU A 349 10.55 -0.06 6.78
N THR A 350 11.41 -1.04 7.04
CA THR A 350 12.27 -1.07 8.23
C THR A 350 13.22 0.12 8.23
N LEU A 351 13.86 0.42 7.09
CA LEU A 351 14.75 1.57 6.95
C LEU A 351 13.98 2.89 7.17
N ILE A 352 12.78 3.02 6.58
CA ILE A 352 11.92 4.20 6.76
C ILE A 352 11.49 4.36 8.22
N ALA A 353 11.17 3.27 8.90
CA ALA A 353 10.82 3.32 10.32
C ALA A 353 12.01 3.76 11.20
N ALA A 354 13.24 3.42 10.80
CA ALA A 354 14.46 3.76 11.52
C ALA A 354 14.96 5.20 11.29
N MET A 355 14.56 5.86 10.20
CA MET A 355 14.90 7.24 9.86
C MET A 355 13.97 8.27 10.52
#